data_AF-A0A7S3SYY2-F1
#
_entry.id   AF-A0A7S3SYY2-F1
#
_cell.length_a   1.000
_cell.length_b   1.000
_cell.length_c   1.000
_cell.angle_alpha   90.00
_cell.angle_beta   90.00
_cell.angle_gamma   90.00
#
_symmetry.space_group_name_H-M   'P 1'
#
loop_
_entity.id
_entity.type
_entity.pdbx_description
1 polymer ?
#
loop_
_entity_poly.entity_id
_entity_poly.type
_entity_poly.pdbx_seq_one_letter_code
_entity_poly.pdbx_strand_id
1 'polypeptide(L)'
;MHPLLLEITSRLQAAAEGSGARLTLLSGHDTVVAQLLAALDATGESERCGWPPYASRVVFEVWAPVRRDEGRTPALVVRALFNGVPQPLPGCSPGLELCPLRAFAQAVEARFSAQGGFERACAAKARL
;
A
#
# COMPACT_ATOMS: atom_id res chain seq x y z
N MET A 1 10.97 1.56 5.61
CA MET A 1 11.24 0.50 4.62
C MET A 1 10.26 -0.63 4.80
N HIS A 2 9.51 -1.00 3.75
CA HIS A 2 8.26 -1.75 3.92
C HIS A 2 8.11 -2.82 2.83
N PRO A 3 8.80 -3.98 2.92
CA PRO A 3 8.78 -5.02 1.90
C PRO A 3 7.36 -5.57 1.65
N LEU A 4 6.53 -5.63 2.69
CA LEU A 4 5.13 -6.03 2.55
C LEU A 4 4.32 -5.06 1.66
N LEU A 5 4.56 -3.75 1.75
CA LEU A 5 3.86 -2.79 0.90
C LEU A 5 4.29 -2.96 -0.57
N LEU A 6 5.57 -3.23 -0.82
CA LEU A 6 6.07 -3.51 -2.18
C LEU A 6 5.43 -4.78 -2.76
N GLU A 7 5.37 -5.86 -1.98
CA GLU A 7 4.71 -7.11 -2.37
C GLU A 7 3.22 -6.90 -2.66
N ILE A 8 2.52 -6.16 -1.81
CA ILE A 8 1.11 -5.79 -2.03
C ILE A 8 0.98 -5.01 -3.34
N THR A 9 1.83 -4.01 -3.58
CA THR A 9 1.82 -3.23 -4.84
C THR A 9 2.00 -4.13 -6.07
N SER A 10 2.95 -5.06 -6.04
CA SER A 10 3.18 -6.01 -7.14
C SER A 10 1.95 -6.88 -7.40
N ARG A 11 1.30 -7.38 -6.34
CA ARG A 11 0.06 -8.17 -6.46
C ARG A 11 -1.09 -7.36 -7.04
N LEU A 12 -1.23 -6.09 -6.64
CA LEU A 12 -2.26 -5.19 -7.18
C LEU A 12 -2.04 -4.95 -8.68
N GLN A 13 -0.79 -4.74 -9.11
CA GLN A 13 -0.44 -4.61 -10.54
C GLN A 13 -0.79 -5.88 -11.31
N ALA A 14 -0.33 -7.05 -10.83
CA ALA A 14 -0.62 -8.33 -11.48
C ALA A 14 -2.14 -8.61 -11.56
N ALA A 15 -2.89 -8.36 -10.49
CA ALA A 15 -4.34 -8.52 -10.48
C ALA A 15 -5.02 -7.58 -11.49
N ALA A 16 -4.54 -6.34 -11.61
CA ALA A 16 -5.08 -5.35 -12.55
C ALA A 16 -4.76 -5.69 -14.02
N GLU A 17 -3.63 -6.35 -14.28
CA GLU A 17 -3.25 -6.90 -15.59
C GLU A 17 -3.97 -8.23 -15.92
N GLY A 18 -4.72 -8.79 -14.97
CA GLY A 18 -5.44 -10.06 -15.14
C GLY A 18 -4.55 -11.30 -14.99
N SER A 19 -3.29 -11.15 -14.60
CA SER A 19 -2.34 -12.23 -14.36
C SER A 19 -2.27 -12.68 -12.88
N GLY A 20 -2.78 -11.86 -11.96
CA GLY A 20 -2.78 -12.09 -10.52
C GLY A 20 -4.13 -12.53 -9.92
N ALA A 21 -4.10 -12.95 -8.65
CA ALA A 21 -5.29 -13.34 -7.91
C ALA A 21 -6.20 -12.12 -7.62
N ARG A 22 -7.51 -12.27 -7.87
CA ARG A 22 -8.52 -11.22 -7.63
C ARG A 22 -8.81 -10.96 -6.15
N LEU A 23 -8.54 -11.94 -5.29
CA LEU A 23 -8.64 -11.83 -3.84
C LEU A 23 -7.42 -12.50 -3.22
N THR A 24 -6.74 -11.77 -2.35
CA THR A 24 -5.62 -12.25 -1.55
C THR A 24 -5.91 -11.96 -0.10
N LEU A 25 -5.81 -12.96 0.76
CA LEU A 25 -5.98 -12.83 2.21
C LEU A 25 -4.64 -13.09 2.89
N LEU A 26 -4.19 -12.14 3.71
CA LEU A 26 -2.98 -12.25 4.53
C LEU A 26 -3.39 -12.10 5.99
N SER A 27 -2.94 -13.04 6.82
CA SER A 27 -3.09 -12.98 8.27
C SER A 27 -1.74 -12.67 8.90
N GLY A 28 -1.75 -11.79 9.91
CA GLY A 28 -0.55 -11.33 10.58
C GLY A 28 -0.89 -10.74 11.94
N HIS A 29 0.13 -10.19 12.59
CA HIS A 29 0.00 -9.60 13.91
C HIS A 29 -0.29 -8.09 13.80
N ASP A 30 -0.78 -7.51 14.90
CA ASP A 30 -0.88 -6.06 15.09
C ASP A 30 0.39 -5.30 14.70
N THR A 31 1.57 -5.83 15.01
CA THR A 31 2.87 -5.27 14.61
C THR A 31 3.03 -5.15 13.10
N VAL A 32 2.49 -6.10 12.33
CA VAL A 32 2.48 -6.03 10.85
C VAL A 32 1.54 -4.93 10.37
N VAL A 33 0.35 -4.83 10.98
CA VAL A 33 -0.63 -3.79 10.67
C VAL A 33 -0.06 -2.40 10.96
N ALA A 34 0.54 -2.20 12.14
CA ALA A 34 1.14 -0.94 12.54
C ALA A 34 2.25 -0.50 11.57
N GLN A 35 3.14 -1.41 11.19
CA GLN A 35 4.20 -1.12 10.23
C GLN A 35 3.68 -0.80 8.83
N LEU A 36 2.58 -1.45 8.40
CA LEU A 36 1.94 -1.18 7.13
C LEU A 36 1.25 0.20 7.12
N LEU A 37 0.62 0.59 8.23
CA LEU A 37 0.05 1.93 8.36
C LEU A 37 1.14 3.00 8.33
N ALA A 38 2.27 2.79 9.02
CA ALA A 38 3.42 3.67 8.93
C ALA A 38 3.99 3.76 7.50
N ALA A 39 3.94 2.66 6.73
CA ALA A 39 4.37 2.61 5.34
C ALA A 39 3.52 3.51 4.42
N LEU A 40 2.23 3.59 4.69
CA LEU A 40 1.26 4.38 3.94
C LEU A 40 1.30 5.87 4.27
N ASP A 41 2.19 6.28 5.18
CA ASP A 41 2.17 7.63 5.77
C ASP A 41 0.86 7.92 6.52
N ALA A 42 0.16 6.86 6.95
CA ALA A 42 -1.09 6.95 7.70
C ALA A 42 -0.88 7.36 9.16
N THR A 43 0.36 7.67 9.56
CA THR A 43 0.77 8.06 10.92
C THR A 43 0.98 9.57 11.08
N GLY A 44 0.46 10.38 10.15
CA GLY A 44 0.49 11.85 10.22
C GLY A 44 0.04 12.41 11.58
N GLU A 45 0.69 13.51 11.96
CA GLU A 45 0.81 14.06 13.31
C GLU A 45 -0.51 14.16 14.10
N SER A 46 -0.45 13.74 15.37
CA SER A 46 -1.36 14.01 16.50
C SER A 46 -2.49 13.03 16.87
N GLU A 47 -3.09 12.23 15.98
CA GLU A 47 -4.26 11.39 16.38
C GLU A 47 -4.17 9.87 16.06
N ARG A 48 -3.08 9.39 15.46
CA ARG A 48 -3.01 7.99 14.94
C ARG A 48 -1.96 7.09 15.58
N CYS A 49 -1.42 7.45 16.74
CA CYS A 49 -0.52 6.61 17.54
C CYS A 49 -1.25 5.49 18.32
N GLY A 50 -2.43 5.05 17.87
CA GLY A 50 -3.18 3.96 18.48
C GLY A 50 -2.64 2.61 18.03
N TRP A 51 -2.45 1.69 18.99
CA TRP A 51 -2.13 0.30 18.66
C TRP A 51 -3.29 -0.34 17.88
N PRO A 52 -3.05 -1.12 16.82
CA PRO A 52 -4.13 -1.77 16.08
C PRO A 52 -5.00 -2.63 17.02
N PRO A 53 -6.32 -2.38 17.12
CA PRO A 53 -7.20 -3.19 17.97
C PRO A 53 -7.38 -4.61 17.41
N TYR A 54 -8.02 -5.48 18.18
CA TYR A 54 -8.39 -6.82 17.72
C TYR A 54 -9.17 -6.79 16.39
N ALA A 55 -8.91 -7.80 15.56
CA ALA A 55 -9.49 -7.93 14.22
C ALA A 55 -9.25 -6.72 13.30
N SER A 56 -8.18 -5.96 13.55
CA SER A 56 -7.74 -4.90 12.64
C SER A 56 -7.50 -5.44 11.24
N ARG A 57 -7.91 -4.67 10.23
CA ARG A 57 -7.72 -5.00 8.82
C ARG A 57 -7.25 -3.79 8.03
N VAL A 58 -6.32 -4.05 7.11
CA VAL A 58 -5.95 -3.13 6.03
C VAL A 58 -6.38 -3.76 4.72
N VAL A 59 -7.24 -3.08 3.98
CA VAL A 59 -7.78 -3.57 2.70
C VAL A 59 -7.25 -2.67 1.59
N PHE A 60 -6.68 -3.27 0.55
CA PHE A 60 -6.34 -2.60 -0.70
C PHE A 60 -7.32 -3.03 -1.78
N GLU A 61 -7.83 -2.07 -2.53
CA GLU A 61 -8.79 -2.31 -3.59
C GLU A 61 -8.30 -1.65 -4.87
N VAL A 62 -8.40 -2.37 -6.00
CA VAL A 62 -8.15 -1.83 -7.34
C VAL A 62 -9.46 -1.73 -8.09
N TRP A 63 -9.69 -0.58 -8.72
CA TRP A 63 -10.90 -0.28 -9.47
C TRP A 63 -10.55 0.16 -10.89
N ALA A 64 -11.41 -0.22 -11.83
CA ALA A 64 -11.43 0.37 -13.17
C ALA A 64 -12.62 1.36 -13.24
N PRO A 65 -12.38 2.67 -13.39
CA PRO A 65 -13.45 3.65 -13.52
C PRO A 65 -14.41 3.32 -14.67
N VAL A 66 -15.72 3.43 -14.41
CA VAL A 66 -16.78 3.08 -15.37
C VAL A 66 -16.85 4.04 -16.56
N ARG A 67 -16.21 5.22 -16.48
CA ARG A 67 -16.16 6.18 -17.60
C ARG A 67 -15.21 5.71 -18.68
N ARG A 68 -15.77 4.96 -19.64
CA ARG A 68 -15.23 4.83 -21.00
C ARG A 68 -15.45 6.16 -21.71
N ASP A 69 -14.48 7.06 -21.65
CA ASP A 69 -14.30 7.94 -22.81
C ASP A 69 -13.93 7.02 -23.98
N GLU A 70 -14.75 7.01 -25.03
CA GLU A 70 -14.57 6.16 -26.20
C GLU A 70 -13.14 6.37 -26.77
N GLY A 71 -12.27 5.38 -26.56
CA GLY A 71 -10.89 5.40 -27.04
C GLY A 71 -9.78 5.51 -26.00
N ARG A 72 -10.08 5.69 -24.69
CA ARG A 72 -9.07 5.58 -23.61
C ARG A 72 -9.36 4.42 -22.67
N THR A 73 -8.34 3.61 -22.39
CA THR A 73 -8.36 2.65 -21.29
C THR A 73 -8.54 3.43 -19.98
N PRO A 74 -9.57 3.12 -19.17
CA PRO A 74 -9.78 3.84 -17.92
C PRO A 74 -8.58 3.58 -17.00
N ALA A 75 -8.00 4.66 -16.47
CA ALA A 75 -6.85 4.55 -15.59
C ALA A 75 -7.25 3.79 -14.32
N LEU A 76 -6.56 2.67 -14.07
CA LEU A 76 -6.76 1.88 -12.85
C LEU A 76 -6.44 2.75 -11.63
N VAL A 77 -7.30 2.67 -10.63
CA VAL A 77 -7.15 3.39 -9.37
C VAL A 77 -7.12 2.42 -8.19
N VAL A 78 -6.46 2.83 -7.12
CA VAL A 78 -6.29 2.08 -5.89
C VAL A 78 -6.75 2.92 -4.70
N ARG A 79 -7.31 2.25 -3.68
CA ARG A 79 -7.48 2.83 -2.33
C ARG A 79 -7.04 1.85 -1.26
N ALA A 80 -6.65 2.39 -0.11
CA ALA A 80 -6.38 1.61 1.09
C ALA A 80 -7.34 2.02 2.22
N LEU A 81 -7.87 1.03 2.94
CA LEU A 81 -8.79 1.22 4.05
C LEU A 81 -8.22 0.56 5.31
N PHE A 82 -8.14 1.31 6.41
CA PHE A 82 -7.87 0.74 7.74
C PHE A 82 -9.17 0.71 8.54
N ASN A 83 -9.62 -0.49 8.90
CA ASN A 83 -10.90 -0.69 9.59
C ASN A 83 -12.09 0.03 8.92
N GLY A 84 -12.06 0.12 7.59
CA GLY A 84 -13.09 0.79 6.78
C GLY A 84 -12.87 2.29 6.55
N VAL A 85 -11.85 2.89 7.16
CA VAL A 85 -11.52 4.31 7.00
C VAL A 85 -10.44 4.49 5.92
N PRO A 86 -10.64 5.36 4.91
CA PRO A 86 -9.64 5.67 3.90
C PRO A 86 -8.32 6.15 4.49
N GLN A 87 -7.22 5.65 3.93
CA GLN A 87 -5.86 5.99 4.33
C GLN A 87 -5.16 6.81 3.24
N PRO A 88 -4.23 7.71 3.61
CA PRO A 88 -3.36 8.34 2.63
C PRO A 88 -2.56 7.28 1.88
N LEU A 89 -2.20 7.60 0.63
CA LEU A 89 -1.40 6.74 -0.22
C LEU A 89 -0.16 7.51 -0.72
N PRO A 90 1.04 6.90 -0.67
CA PRO A 90 2.24 7.47 -1.26
C PRO A 90 2.04 7.83 -2.73
N GLY A 91 2.54 9.00 -3.14
CA GLY A 91 2.45 9.48 -4.52
C GLY A 91 1.10 10.10 -4.91
N CYS A 92 0.18 10.28 -3.95
CA CYS A 92 -1.12 10.89 -4.18
C CYS A 92 -1.38 12.06 -3.23
N SER A 93 -2.11 13.06 -3.72
CA SER A 93 -2.45 14.25 -2.93
C SER A 93 -3.26 13.90 -1.69
N PRO A 94 -3.03 14.57 -0.55
CA PRO A 94 -3.85 14.38 0.65
C PRO A 94 -5.34 14.59 0.35
N GLY A 95 -6.20 13.76 0.92
CA GLY A 95 -7.66 13.84 0.75
C GLY A 95 -8.22 13.18 -0.51
N LEU A 96 -7.37 12.65 -1.41
CA LEU A 96 -7.84 11.79 -2.51
C LEU A 96 -8.12 10.38 -1.98
N GLU A 97 -9.38 9.95 -2.07
CA GLU A 97 -9.78 8.58 -1.72
C GLU A 97 -9.28 7.55 -2.74
N LEU A 98 -9.27 7.91 -4.03
CA LEU A 98 -8.82 7.07 -5.14
C LEU A 98 -7.53 7.63 -5.74
N CYS A 99 -6.50 6.79 -5.80
CA CYS A 99 -5.17 7.12 -6.27
C CYS A 99 -4.87 6.36 -7.58
N PRO A 100 -4.30 6.98 -8.64
CA PRO A 100 -3.88 6.22 -9.82
C PRO A 100 -2.89 5.10 -9.44
N LEU A 101 -3.20 3.86 -9.82
CA LEU A 101 -2.39 2.68 -9.45
C LEU A 101 -0.93 2.84 -9.85
N ARG A 102 -0.68 3.42 -11.03
CA ARG A 102 0.67 3.70 -11.52
C ARG A 102 1.44 4.69 -10.64
N ALA A 103 0.78 5.76 -10.18
CA ALA A 103 1.42 6.78 -9.35
C ALA A 103 1.78 6.20 -7.96
N PHE A 104 0.85 5.44 -7.38
CA PHE A 104 1.08 4.70 -6.13
C PHE A 104 2.26 3.73 -6.27
N ALA A 105 2.28 2.89 -7.31
CA ALA A 105 3.33 1.91 -7.51
C ALA A 105 4.72 2.55 -7.65
N GLN A 106 4.83 3.59 -8.48
CA GLN A 106 6.08 4.33 -8.67
C GLN A 106 6.57 4.97 -7.36
N ALA A 107 5.66 5.52 -6.55
CA ALA A 107 6.04 6.10 -5.26
C ALA A 107 6.53 5.04 -4.25
N VAL A 108 5.90 3.87 -4.20
CA VAL A 108 6.33 2.76 -3.35
C VAL A 108 7.71 2.23 -3.79
N GLU A 109 7.91 2.00 -5.08
CA GLU A 109 9.19 1.55 -5.66
C GLU A 109 10.32 2.55 -5.42
N ALA A 110 10.05 3.85 -5.63
CA ALA A 110 11.01 4.91 -5.38
C ALA A 110 11.43 4.96 -3.89
N ARG A 111 10.46 4.85 -2.98
CA ARG A 111 10.72 4.83 -1.53
C ARG A 111 11.52 3.59 -1.11
N PHE A 112 11.27 2.43 -1.71
CA PHE A 112 12.02 1.21 -1.45
C PHE A 112 13.47 1.31 -1.97
N SER A 113 13.64 1.76 -3.21
CA SER A 113 14.94 1.89 -3.87
C SER A 113 15.84 2.91 -3.17
N ALA A 114 15.28 4.05 -2.75
CA ALA A 114 16.01 5.09 -2.01
C ALA A 114 16.57 4.60 -0.67
N GLN A 115 15.98 3.55 -0.08
CA GLN A 115 16.39 2.99 1.21
C GLN A 115 17.40 1.84 1.08
N GLY A 116 17.86 1.52 -0.13
CA GLY A 116 18.91 0.52 -0.36
C GLY A 116 18.46 -0.94 -0.21
N GLY A 117 17.16 -1.20 -0.05
CA GLY A 117 16.60 -2.55 0.11
C GLY A 117 16.62 -3.10 1.55
N PHE A 118 15.77 -4.10 1.80
CA PHE A 118 15.49 -4.69 3.13
C PHE A 118 16.71 -5.30 3.79
N GLU A 119 17.41 -6.12 3.04
CA GLU A 119 18.60 -6.83 3.47
C GLU A 119 19.68 -5.84 3.93
N ARG A 120 19.81 -4.70 3.25
CA ARG A 120 20.85 -3.71 3.54
C ARG A 120 20.56 -2.93 4.82
N ALA A 121 19.32 -2.48 5.05
CA ALA A 121 19.01 -1.78 6.31
C ALA A 121 18.91 -2.73 7.50
N CYS A 122 18.59 -4.01 7.27
CA CYS A 122 18.57 -5.03 8.30
C CYS A 122 19.92 -5.75 8.49
N ALA A 123 20.98 -5.35 7.78
CA ALA A 123 22.33 -5.95 7.88
C ALA A 123 23.01 -5.78 9.26
N ALA A 124 22.31 -5.26 10.27
CA ALA A 124 22.77 -5.18 11.65
C ALA A 124 22.70 -6.56 12.35
N LYS A 125 23.64 -7.46 12.02
CA LYS A 125 24.49 -8.24 12.97
C LYS A 125 25.14 -9.47 12.31
N ALA A 126 26.45 -9.37 12.11
CA ALA A 126 27.39 -10.51 12.15
C ALA A 126 28.64 -10.15 12.99
N ARG A 127 28.45 -9.40 14.08
CA ARG A 127 29.47 -9.13 15.11
C ARG A 127 28.80 -9.07 16.48
N LEU A 128 28.59 -10.24 17.06
CA LEU A 128 28.55 -10.47 18.50
C LEU A 128 29.51 -11.62 18.77
#